data_AF-A0AAN4ZIC9-F1
#
_entry.id   AF-A0AAN4ZIC9-F1
#
_cell.length_a   1.000
_cell.length_b   1.000
_cell.length_c   1.000
_cell.angle_alpha   90.00
_cell.angle_beta   90.00
_cell.angle_gamma   90.00
#
_symmetry.space_group_name_H-M   'P 1'
#
loop_
_entity.id
_entity.type
_entity.pdbx_description
1 polymer ?
#
loop_
_entity_poly.entity_id
_entity_poly.type
_entity_poly.pdbx_seq_one_letter_code
_entity_poly.pdbx_strand_id
1 'polypeptide(L)'
;LEQKITFDPPKYVTFKPNPEEQIKEVTIANSHNQTVIFKMKTTRPGVFKMKPVFFALQPRTQKVIKLHYSGCPPGVKPNLKDRFSVIMAVLPREVSLDMDVEKVWEDQKMQVELADSVRRKVLKIHYDGYEIPVNAPEKSEKKSKKKKGSKESIEDLPRKSLQPAFSAAANTNAHGSAPAVQPIVYIVYQGLPPRGTVE
;
A
#
# COMPACT_ATOMS: atom_id res chain seq x y z
N LEU A 1 -15.45 0.39 -12.49
CA LEU A 1 -15.37 1.38 -11.40
C LEU A 1 -14.68 2.68 -11.84
N GLU A 2 -13.41 2.66 -12.25
CA GLU A 2 -12.58 3.87 -12.46
C GLU A 2 -13.16 4.91 -13.43
N GLN A 3 -13.76 4.52 -14.55
CA GLN A 3 -14.44 5.44 -15.48
C GLN A 3 -15.72 6.10 -14.91
N LYS A 4 -16.26 5.59 -13.80
CA LYS A 4 -17.49 6.07 -13.15
C LYS A 4 -17.25 6.81 -11.84
N ILE A 5 -15.99 6.96 -11.40
CA ILE A 5 -15.62 7.82 -10.27
C ILE A 5 -14.75 8.95 -10.79
N THR A 6 -15.25 10.17 -10.77
CA THR A 6 -14.48 11.36 -11.16
C THR A 6 -13.79 11.97 -9.95
N PHE A 7 -12.64 12.58 -10.21
CA PHE A 7 -11.80 13.28 -9.25
C PHE A 7 -11.53 14.67 -9.81
N ASP A 8 -11.73 15.70 -9.00
CA ASP A 8 -11.33 17.07 -9.33
C ASP A 8 -10.49 17.65 -8.18
N PRO A 9 -9.19 17.94 -8.40
CA PRO A 9 -8.41 17.74 -9.64
C PRO A 9 -8.13 16.24 -9.97
N PRO A 10 -8.04 15.87 -11.27
CA PRO A 10 -8.08 14.47 -11.72
C PRO A 10 -6.76 13.69 -11.68
N LYS A 11 -5.62 14.36 -11.44
CA LYS A 11 -4.27 13.76 -11.56
C LYS A 11 -3.28 14.23 -10.48
N TYR A 12 -3.28 15.52 -10.18
CA TYR A 12 -2.31 16.20 -9.31
C TYR A 12 -3.01 17.10 -8.32
N VAL A 13 -2.45 17.24 -7.11
CA VAL A 13 -2.82 18.29 -6.15
C VAL A 13 -1.59 19.15 -5.90
N THR A 14 -1.69 20.46 -6.12
CA THR A 14 -0.57 21.41 -5.97
C THR A 14 -0.55 22.03 -4.56
N PHE A 15 0.59 21.93 -3.89
CA PHE A 15 0.90 22.66 -2.65
C PHE A 15 2.12 23.56 -2.85
N LYS A 16 2.21 24.69 -2.14
CA LYS A 16 3.42 25.51 -2.12
C LYS A 16 4.47 24.89 -1.20
N PRO A 17 5.77 24.87 -1.54
CA PRO A 17 6.82 24.29 -0.71
C PRO A 17 7.29 25.26 0.41
N ASN A 18 6.36 25.84 1.16
CA ASN A 18 6.62 26.80 2.24
C ASN A 18 6.31 26.18 3.63
N PRO A 19 6.75 26.76 4.75
CA PRO A 19 6.55 26.17 6.09
C PRO A 19 5.13 26.35 6.65
N GLU A 20 4.22 26.96 5.91
CA GLU A 20 2.83 27.21 6.33
C GLU A 20 1.96 25.96 6.15
N GLU A 21 1.00 25.76 7.06
CA GLU A 21 -0.05 24.76 6.84
C GLU A 21 -0.94 25.15 5.66
N GLN A 22 -1.23 24.20 4.78
CA GLN A 22 -2.10 24.39 3.63
C GLN A 22 -3.19 23.34 3.58
N ILE A 23 -4.40 23.78 3.27
CA ILE A 23 -5.53 22.90 2.96
C ILE A 23 -5.79 23.00 1.46
N LYS A 24 -5.92 21.85 0.81
CA LYS A 24 -6.40 21.72 -0.58
C LYS A 24 -7.60 20.78 -0.58
N GLU A 25 -8.54 21.05 -1.46
CA GLU A 25 -9.77 20.28 -1.55
C GLU A 25 -9.77 19.42 -2.81
N VAL A 26 -10.30 18.20 -2.70
CA VAL A 26 -10.52 17.29 -3.82
C VAL A 26 -11.97 16.85 -3.80
N THR A 27 -12.71 17.17 -4.87
CA THR A 27 -14.07 16.67 -5.07
C THR A 27 -14.01 15.27 -5.68
N ILE A 28 -14.71 14.32 -5.08
CA ILE A 28 -14.87 12.96 -5.59
C ILE A 28 -16.36 12.75 -5.86
N ALA A 29 -16.72 12.41 -7.09
CA ALA A 29 -18.10 12.19 -7.50
C ALA A 29 -18.35 10.74 -7.94
N ASN A 30 -19.46 10.17 -7.51
CA ASN A 30 -19.85 8.80 -7.80
C ASN A 30 -20.92 8.75 -8.91
N SER A 31 -20.49 8.61 -10.17
CA SER A 31 -21.37 8.32 -11.30
C SER A 31 -21.70 6.82 -11.43
N HIS A 32 -21.42 6.00 -10.41
CA HIS A 32 -21.78 4.59 -10.39
C HIS A 32 -23.26 4.36 -10.03
N ASN A 33 -23.77 3.20 -10.43
CA ASN A 33 -25.13 2.75 -10.19
C ASN A 33 -25.37 2.23 -8.76
N GLN A 34 -24.32 2.17 -7.93
CA GLN A 34 -24.29 1.60 -6.58
C GLN A 34 -23.44 2.48 -5.66
N THR A 35 -23.61 2.33 -4.36
CA THR A 35 -22.73 2.93 -3.35
C THR A 35 -21.30 2.45 -3.55
N VAL A 36 -20.34 3.36 -3.39
CA VAL A 36 -18.90 3.06 -3.48
C VAL A 36 -18.25 3.51 -2.19
N ILE A 37 -17.48 2.61 -1.56
CA ILE A 37 -16.72 2.90 -0.34
C ILE A 37 -15.29 3.26 -0.68
N PHE A 38 -14.68 4.09 0.16
CA PHE A 38 -13.37 4.69 -0.07
C PHE A 38 -12.48 4.60 1.19
N LYS A 39 -11.18 4.34 0.99
CA LYS A 39 -10.13 4.37 2.02
C LYS A 39 -8.94 5.18 1.48
N MET A 40 -8.75 6.38 2.00
CA MET A 40 -7.66 7.29 1.64
C MET A 40 -6.34 6.85 2.29
N LYS A 41 -5.23 7.00 1.56
CA LYS A 41 -3.85 6.73 2.05
C LYS A 41 -2.87 7.79 1.50
N THR A 42 -1.72 7.96 2.14
CA THR A 42 -0.62 8.85 1.71
C THR A 42 0.73 8.17 1.85
N THR A 43 1.78 8.72 1.21
CA THR A 43 3.19 8.30 1.40
C THR A 43 3.85 8.85 2.65
N ARG A 44 3.40 10.00 3.19
CA ARG A 44 3.98 10.64 4.39
C ARG A 44 2.88 11.10 5.37
N PRO A 45 2.32 10.22 6.22
CA PRO A 45 1.20 10.56 7.10
C PRO A 45 1.53 11.59 8.19
N GLY A 46 2.81 11.75 8.55
CA GLY A 46 3.25 12.82 9.46
C GLY A 46 3.21 14.23 8.85
N VAL A 47 3.22 14.34 7.51
CA VAL A 47 3.27 15.60 6.76
C VAL A 47 1.96 15.88 6.01
N PHE A 48 1.24 14.83 5.62
CA PHE A 48 -0.02 14.89 4.90
C PHE A 48 -1.13 14.18 5.67
N LYS A 49 -2.16 14.94 6.06
CA LYS A 49 -3.38 14.42 6.70
C LYS A 49 -4.56 14.61 5.73
N MET A 50 -5.63 13.84 5.89
CA MET A 50 -6.82 13.93 5.04
C MET A 50 -8.09 13.71 5.86
N LYS A 51 -9.17 14.44 5.54
CA LYS A 51 -10.45 14.33 6.24
C LYS A 51 -11.61 14.39 5.24
N PRO A 52 -12.53 13.39 5.24
CA PRO A 52 -12.44 12.10 5.93
C PRO A 52 -11.37 11.16 5.35
N VAL A 53 -10.93 10.16 6.13
CA VAL A 53 -10.06 9.06 5.67
C VAL A 53 -10.91 7.93 5.04
N PHE A 54 -12.04 7.63 5.68
CA PHE A 54 -13.01 6.61 5.28
C PHE A 54 -14.36 7.27 4.98
N PHE A 55 -15.01 6.87 3.89
CA PHE A 55 -16.36 7.33 3.56
C PHE A 55 -17.01 6.45 2.49
N ALA A 56 -18.34 6.47 2.45
CA ALA A 56 -19.13 5.99 1.33
C ALA A 56 -19.64 7.19 0.49
N LEU A 57 -19.87 6.96 -0.80
CA LEU A 57 -20.66 7.82 -1.68
C LEU A 57 -21.82 7.02 -2.26
N GLN A 58 -23.05 7.47 -2.05
CA GLN A 58 -24.25 6.92 -2.69
C GLN A 58 -24.24 7.19 -4.21
N PRO A 59 -25.04 6.45 -5.02
CA PRO A 59 -25.15 6.69 -6.46
C PRO A 59 -25.48 8.16 -6.78
N ARG A 60 -24.78 8.75 -7.76
CA ARG A 60 -24.96 10.14 -8.23
C ARG A 60 -24.73 11.22 -7.16
N THR A 61 -23.97 10.92 -6.11
CA THR A 61 -23.54 11.92 -5.09
C THR A 61 -22.06 12.26 -5.21
N GLN A 62 -21.66 13.42 -4.66
CA GLN A 62 -20.27 13.86 -4.59
C GLN A 62 -19.89 14.33 -3.19
N LYS A 63 -18.60 14.31 -2.86
CA LYS A 63 -18.08 14.76 -1.56
C LYS A 63 -16.73 15.43 -1.72
N VAL A 64 -16.53 16.50 -0.96
CA VAL A 64 -15.26 17.21 -0.88
C VAL A 64 -14.40 16.59 0.23
N ILE A 65 -13.17 16.23 -0.09
CA ILE A 65 -12.17 15.72 0.85
C ILE A 65 -11.11 16.81 1.07
N LYS A 66 -10.88 17.18 2.33
CA LYS A 66 -9.85 18.15 2.71
C LYS A 66 -8.51 17.42 2.87
N LEU A 67 -7.51 17.83 2.10
CA LEU A 67 -6.13 17.37 2.17
C LEU A 67 -5.30 18.45 2.87
N HIS A 68 -4.75 18.12 4.03
CA HIS A 68 -3.91 19.01 4.83
C HIS A 68 -2.44 18.68 4.58
N TYR A 69 -1.63 19.72 4.45
CA TYR A 69 -0.18 19.67 4.35
C TYR A 69 0.42 20.53 5.45
N SER A 70 1.33 19.98 6.27
CA SER A 70 1.95 20.65 7.41
C SER A 70 3.17 21.52 7.02
N GLY A 71 3.22 22.01 5.78
CA GLY A 71 4.35 22.78 5.24
C GLY A 71 5.65 21.97 5.00
N CYS A 72 6.68 22.68 4.57
CA CYS A 72 8.07 22.21 4.44
C CYS A 72 8.98 23.09 5.31
N PRO A 73 9.78 22.51 6.23
CA PRO A 73 10.76 23.29 6.98
C PRO A 73 11.78 23.98 6.05
N PRO A 74 12.28 25.18 6.41
CA PRO A 74 13.26 25.89 5.59
C PRO A 74 14.52 25.04 5.36
N GLY A 75 15.05 25.08 4.14
CA GLY A 75 16.19 24.26 3.70
C GLY A 75 15.87 22.79 3.36
N VAL A 76 14.70 22.26 3.76
CA VAL A 76 14.29 20.89 3.43
C VAL A 76 13.62 20.84 2.06
N LYS A 77 14.19 20.08 1.12
CA LYS A 77 13.60 19.89 -0.22
C LYS A 77 12.37 18.96 -0.16
N PRO A 78 11.27 19.29 -0.86
CA PRO A 78 10.07 18.44 -0.90
C PRO A 78 10.30 17.12 -1.66
N ASN A 79 9.60 16.06 -1.26
CA ASN A 79 9.71 14.75 -1.90
C ASN A 79 8.76 14.64 -3.11
N LEU A 80 9.30 14.86 -4.31
CA LEU A 80 8.54 14.81 -5.58
C LEU A 80 7.94 13.42 -5.93
N LYS A 81 8.20 12.38 -5.11
CA LYS A 81 7.57 11.05 -5.25
C LYS A 81 6.32 10.87 -4.38
N ASP A 82 5.92 11.91 -3.64
CA ASP A 82 4.75 11.87 -2.78
C ASP A 82 3.42 11.78 -3.55
N ARG A 83 2.47 11.09 -2.92
CA ARG A 83 1.15 10.84 -3.52
C ARG A 83 0.12 10.48 -2.45
N PHE A 84 -1.09 10.96 -2.66
CA PHE A 84 -2.26 10.32 -2.08
C PHE A 84 -2.65 9.09 -2.93
N SER A 85 -3.33 8.14 -2.31
CA SER A 85 -3.86 6.95 -2.97
C SER A 85 -5.24 6.68 -2.43
N VAL A 86 -6.22 6.63 -3.33
CA VAL A 86 -7.61 6.41 -3.01
C VAL A 86 -7.95 4.98 -3.40
N ILE A 87 -8.10 4.13 -2.39
CA ILE A 87 -8.64 2.78 -2.57
C ILE A 87 -10.16 2.91 -2.60
N MET A 88 -10.81 2.24 -3.55
CA MET A 88 -12.26 2.30 -3.74
C MET A 88 -12.82 0.92 -4.08
N ALA A 89 -14.01 0.59 -3.60
CA ALA A 89 -14.71 -0.66 -3.88
C ALA A 89 -16.21 -0.42 -4.03
N VAL A 90 -16.90 -1.25 -4.83
CA VAL A 90 -18.36 -1.18 -4.95
C VAL A 90 -18.96 -1.92 -3.76
N LEU A 91 -19.86 -1.27 -3.03
CA LEU A 91 -20.57 -1.94 -1.94
C LEU A 91 -21.64 -2.89 -2.53
N PRO A 92 -21.78 -4.12 -2.00
CA PRO A 92 -22.93 -4.98 -2.29
C PRO A 92 -24.25 -4.27 -1.97
N ARG A 93 -25.36 -4.72 -2.58
CA ARG A 93 -26.69 -4.11 -2.36
C ARG A 93 -27.35 -4.59 -1.07
N GLU A 94 -26.88 -5.72 -0.58
CA GLU A 94 -27.32 -6.49 0.57
C GLU A 94 -26.81 -5.87 1.89
N VAL A 95 -25.92 -4.88 1.80
CA VAL A 95 -25.20 -4.25 2.92
C VAL A 95 -25.75 -2.86 3.21
N SER A 96 -26.19 -2.63 4.45
CA SER A 96 -26.84 -1.40 4.89
C SER A 96 -25.95 -0.15 4.74
N LEU A 97 -26.55 0.97 4.31
CA LEU A 97 -25.83 2.23 4.07
C LEU A 97 -25.35 2.94 5.34
N ASP A 98 -25.95 2.62 6.49
CA ASP A 98 -25.62 3.18 7.80
C ASP A 98 -24.41 2.50 8.48
N MET A 99 -23.76 1.56 7.78
CA MET A 99 -22.61 0.82 8.33
C MET A 99 -21.34 1.69 8.40
N ASP A 100 -20.58 1.45 9.47
CA ASP A 100 -19.26 2.02 9.67
C ASP A 100 -18.28 1.55 8.59
N VAL A 101 -17.93 2.47 7.69
CA VAL A 101 -17.07 2.19 6.53
C VAL A 101 -15.66 1.77 6.95
N GLU A 102 -15.16 2.20 8.12
CA GLU A 102 -13.85 1.76 8.61
C GLU A 102 -13.88 0.26 8.91
N LYS A 103 -14.91 -0.20 9.63
CA LYS A 103 -15.15 -1.62 9.92
C LYS A 103 -15.41 -2.47 8.66
N VAL A 104 -16.12 -1.94 7.65
CA VAL A 104 -16.34 -2.64 6.37
C VAL A 104 -15.02 -2.88 5.61
N TRP A 105 -14.00 -2.02 5.79
CA TRP A 105 -12.66 -2.26 5.24
C TRP A 105 -11.79 -3.20 6.09
N GLU A 106 -12.25 -3.66 7.25
CA GLU A 106 -11.50 -4.49 8.20
C GLU A 106 -12.12 -5.88 8.41
N ASP A 107 -13.43 -6.02 8.21
CA ASP A 107 -14.12 -7.31 8.19
C ASP A 107 -13.57 -8.22 7.07
N GLN A 108 -13.15 -9.43 7.44
CA GLN A 108 -12.51 -10.38 6.52
C GLN A 108 -13.46 -10.93 5.46
N LYS A 109 -14.76 -11.08 5.76
CA LYS A 109 -15.76 -11.53 4.78
C LYS A 109 -16.01 -10.43 3.75
N MET A 110 -16.18 -9.19 4.23
CA MET A 110 -16.29 -8.03 3.35
C MET A 110 -15.06 -7.87 2.47
N GLN A 111 -13.85 -8.06 3.00
CA GLN A 111 -12.62 -7.98 2.19
C GLN A 111 -12.59 -9.01 1.04
N VAL A 112 -13.11 -10.23 1.25
CA VAL A 112 -13.20 -11.26 0.21
C VAL A 112 -14.25 -10.86 -0.84
N GLU A 113 -15.45 -10.44 -0.41
CA GLU A 113 -16.54 -10.06 -1.32
C GLU A 113 -16.22 -8.80 -2.14
N LEU A 114 -15.58 -7.81 -1.52
CA LEU A 114 -15.21 -6.55 -2.17
C LEU A 114 -14.06 -6.72 -3.18
N ALA A 115 -13.21 -7.76 -3.03
CA ALA A 115 -11.90 -7.90 -3.68
C ALA A 115 -11.91 -7.61 -5.18
N ASP A 116 -12.81 -8.27 -5.92
CA ASP A 116 -12.92 -8.14 -7.38
C ASP A 116 -13.30 -6.72 -7.85
N SER A 117 -13.94 -5.95 -6.96
CA SER A 117 -14.33 -4.55 -7.21
C SER A 117 -13.26 -3.52 -6.79
N VAL A 118 -12.27 -3.90 -5.98
CA VAL A 118 -11.25 -2.98 -5.43
C VAL A 118 -10.41 -2.36 -6.55
N ARG A 119 -10.40 -1.04 -6.66
CA ARG A 119 -9.54 -0.28 -7.57
C ARG A 119 -8.78 0.81 -6.82
N ARG A 120 -7.75 1.39 -7.46
CA ARG A 120 -6.83 2.35 -6.83
C ARG A 120 -6.53 3.53 -7.74
N LYS A 121 -7.09 4.69 -7.42
CA LYS A 121 -6.64 5.97 -8.00
C LYS A 121 -5.40 6.46 -7.25
N VAL A 122 -4.43 6.99 -7.98
CA VAL A 122 -3.31 7.77 -7.44
C VAL A 122 -3.52 9.24 -7.75
N LEU A 123 -3.36 10.09 -6.76
CA LEU A 123 -3.28 11.55 -6.91
C LEU A 123 -1.85 11.94 -6.54
N LYS A 124 -1.06 12.34 -7.54
CA LYS A 124 0.34 12.76 -7.34
C LYS A 124 0.36 14.11 -6.62
N ILE A 125 1.34 14.33 -5.75
CA ILE A 125 1.55 15.66 -5.16
C ILE A 125 2.49 16.44 -6.05
N HIS A 126 2.06 17.65 -6.44
CA HIS A 126 2.87 18.63 -7.15
C HIS A 126 3.26 19.72 -6.15
N TYR A 127 4.51 20.19 -6.25
CA TYR A 127 5.01 21.29 -5.44
C TYR A 127 5.22 22.50 -6.34
N ASP A 128 4.62 23.62 -5.98
CA ASP A 128 4.72 24.87 -6.74
C ASP A 128 6.19 25.26 -6.95
N GLY A 129 6.58 25.63 -8.17
CA GLY A 129 7.98 25.86 -8.56
C GLY A 129 8.84 24.61 -8.82
N TYR A 130 8.29 23.39 -8.79
CA TYR A 130 9.01 22.15 -9.18
C TYR A 130 8.36 21.50 -10.41
N GLU A 131 9.16 21.13 -11.41
CA GLU A 131 8.64 20.46 -12.60
C GLU A 131 7.91 19.14 -12.28
N ILE A 132 6.74 18.96 -12.88
CA ILE A 132 6.02 17.67 -12.87
C ILE A 132 6.80 16.67 -13.74
N PRO A 133 7.18 15.49 -13.23
CA PRO A 133 7.75 14.43 -14.07
C PRO A 133 6.66 13.87 -14.99
N VAL A 134 6.56 14.44 -16.20
CA VAL A 134 5.58 14.06 -17.24
C VAL A 134 5.85 12.62 -17.72
N ASN A 135 7.13 12.29 -17.94
CA ASN A 135 7.56 11.01 -18.50
C ASN A 135 7.78 9.92 -17.44
N ALA A 136 6.68 9.43 -16.89
CA ALA A 136 6.60 8.09 -16.31
C ALA A 136 5.51 7.32 -17.09
N PRO A 137 5.86 6.50 -18.10
CA PRO A 137 4.87 5.79 -18.90
C PRO A 137 4.08 4.83 -18.02
N GLU A 138 2.77 4.83 -18.16
CA GLU A 138 1.91 3.81 -17.54
C GLU A 138 2.32 2.46 -18.11
N LYS A 139 2.83 1.57 -17.25
CA LYS A 139 3.27 0.23 -17.66
C LYS A 139 2.05 -0.65 -17.94
N SER A 140 1.51 -0.50 -19.14
CA SER A 140 0.66 -1.49 -19.80
C SER A 140 1.27 -2.89 -19.64
N GLU A 141 0.43 -3.88 -19.35
CA GLU A 141 0.84 -5.23 -18.95
C GLU A 141 1.78 -5.89 -19.97
N LYS A 142 3.05 -6.09 -19.61
CA LYS A 142 3.94 -6.99 -20.35
C LYS A 142 3.80 -8.40 -19.81
N LYS A 143 3.05 -9.22 -20.56
CA LYS A 143 2.81 -10.66 -20.37
C LYS A 143 4.05 -11.40 -19.86
N SER A 144 3.82 -12.25 -18.86
CA SER A 144 4.75 -13.24 -18.34
C SER A 144 5.38 -14.08 -19.46
N LYS A 145 6.71 -14.13 -19.55
CA LYS A 145 7.42 -15.10 -20.40
C LYS A 145 8.35 -15.99 -19.56
N LYS A 146 7.77 -17.09 -19.10
CA LYS A 146 8.38 -18.19 -18.35
C LYS A 146 9.56 -18.80 -19.14
N LYS A 147 10.77 -18.84 -18.58
CA LYS A 147 11.88 -19.66 -19.13
C LYS A 147 12.66 -20.38 -18.02
N LYS A 148 12.29 -21.64 -17.83
CA LYS A 148 13.08 -22.73 -17.22
C LYS A 148 14.04 -23.24 -18.32
N GLY A 149 15.31 -23.58 -18.11
CA GLY A 149 16.19 -23.56 -16.93
C GLY A 149 17.18 -24.75 -17.01
N SER A 150 18.46 -24.58 -16.68
CA SER A 150 19.46 -25.68 -16.75
C SER A 150 20.73 -25.48 -15.88
N LYS A 151 21.09 -26.57 -15.19
CA LYS A 151 22.40 -26.98 -14.62
C LYS A 151 23.47 -27.17 -15.73
N GLU A 152 24.79 -27.42 -15.55
CA GLU A 152 25.85 -27.46 -14.48
C GLU A 152 27.23 -27.61 -15.23
N SER A 153 28.47 -27.72 -14.70
CA SER A 153 29.10 -27.83 -13.36
C SER A 153 30.59 -27.33 -13.46
N ILE A 154 31.52 -27.83 -12.61
CA ILE A 154 33.02 -27.82 -12.76
C ILE A 154 33.68 -26.46 -12.38
N GLU A 155 34.32 -26.29 -11.20
CA GLU A 155 35.70 -26.66 -10.77
C GLU A 155 36.80 -25.71 -11.35
N ASP A 156 37.93 -25.37 -10.71
CA ASP A 156 38.58 -25.80 -9.44
C ASP A 156 39.51 -24.69 -8.83
N LEU A 157 40.16 -25.00 -7.69
CA LEU A 157 41.45 -24.55 -7.12
C LEU A 157 41.46 -23.67 -5.83
N PRO A 158 42.41 -23.89 -4.88
CA PRO A 158 42.30 -23.40 -3.49
C PRO A 158 43.40 -22.41 -3.04
N ARG A 159 43.21 -21.74 -1.88
CA ARG A 159 44.30 -21.06 -1.14
C ARG A 159 44.25 -21.23 0.39
N LYS A 160 45.24 -21.99 0.88
CA LYS A 160 45.91 -22.00 2.20
C LYS A 160 45.32 -21.20 3.37
N SER A 161 44.84 -21.95 4.35
CA SER A 161 45.25 -21.91 5.78
C SER A 161 46.26 -20.83 6.24
N LEU A 162 45.90 -20.09 7.31
CA LEU A 162 46.84 -19.59 8.33
C LEU A 162 46.15 -19.47 9.72
N GLN A 163 46.60 -20.29 10.67
CA GLN A 163 46.62 -20.08 12.14
C GLN A 163 48.04 -20.50 12.57
N PRO A 164 48.69 -19.87 13.58
CA PRO A 164 48.32 -19.92 15.01
C PRO A 164 48.53 -18.57 15.74
N ALA A 165 48.54 -18.45 17.09
CA ALA A 165 47.66 -18.91 18.18
C ALA A 165 48.14 -18.24 19.51
N PHE A 166 47.38 -18.40 20.62
CA PHE A 166 47.73 -18.00 22.01
C PHE A 166 47.80 -16.47 22.31
N SER A 167 47.51 -15.96 23.52
CA SER A 167 46.86 -16.51 24.73
C SER A 167 46.44 -15.42 25.76
N ALA A 168 45.65 -15.84 26.77
CA ALA A 168 45.53 -15.27 28.13
C ALA A 168 44.64 -14.03 28.44
N ALA A 169 43.47 -14.32 29.00
CA ALA A 169 42.87 -13.82 30.26
C ALA A 169 42.78 -12.30 30.62
N ALA A 170 41.54 -11.84 30.85
CA ALA A 170 41.10 -11.15 32.09
C ALA A 170 39.56 -11.17 32.24
N ASN A 171 39.04 -11.00 33.46
CA ASN A 171 37.61 -11.09 33.81
C ASN A 171 36.82 -9.79 33.54
N THR A 172 35.50 -9.90 33.32
CA THR A 172 34.46 -9.34 34.22
C THR A 172 33.03 -9.77 33.84
N ASN A 173 32.10 -9.72 34.80
CA ASN A 173 30.70 -10.13 34.65
C ASN A 173 29.80 -9.00 34.13
N ALA A 174 28.85 -9.30 33.25
CA ALA A 174 27.57 -8.57 33.12
C ALA A 174 26.47 -9.43 32.46
N HIS A 175 25.21 -9.16 32.78
CA HIS A 175 24.02 -9.84 32.23
C HIS A 175 23.88 -9.70 30.70
N GLY A 176 23.35 -10.76 30.07
CA GLY A 176 22.88 -10.72 28.67
C GLY A 176 22.17 -12.02 28.26
N SER A 177 20.87 -12.14 28.55
CA SER A 177 20.06 -13.29 28.11
C SER A 177 19.72 -13.17 26.62
N ALA A 178 20.28 -14.07 25.80
CA ALA A 178 19.91 -14.17 24.39
C ALA A 178 18.48 -14.76 24.24
N PRO A 179 17.61 -14.17 23.39
CA PRO A 179 16.28 -14.72 23.15
C PRO A 179 16.36 -16.04 22.37
N ALA A 180 15.75 -17.10 22.91
CA ALA A 180 15.73 -18.41 22.27
C ALA A 180 14.91 -18.38 20.96
N VAL A 181 15.52 -18.81 19.85
CA VAL A 181 14.84 -18.90 18.55
C VAL A 181 13.90 -20.10 18.54
N GLN A 182 12.60 -19.82 18.66
CA GLN A 182 11.53 -20.82 18.53
C GLN A 182 11.49 -21.36 17.08
N PRO A 183 11.41 -22.69 16.86
CA PRO A 183 11.35 -23.27 15.52
C PRO A 183 9.99 -23.03 14.84
N ILE A 184 10.01 -22.73 13.53
CA ILE A 184 8.79 -22.55 12.73
C ILE A 184 8.19 -23.92 12.40
N VAL A 185 7.03 -24.22 12.96
CA VAL A 185 6.25 -25.45 12.65
C VAL A 185 5.45 -25.24 11.37
N TYR A 186 5.72 -26.05 10.34
CA TYR A 186 4.94 -26.09 9.11
C TYR A 186 3.80 -27.11 9.23
N ILE A 187 2.55 -26.63 9.26
CA ILE A 187 1.37 -27.50 9.18
C ILE A 187 1.11 -27.84 7.70
N VAL A 188 1.44 -29.07 7.31
CA VAL A 188 1.14 -29.60 5.98
C VAL A 188 -0.24 -30.25 6.00
N TYR A 189 -1.23 -29.58 5.41
CA TYR A 189 -2.55 -30.18 5.19
C TYR A 189 -2.49 -31.24 4.09
N GLN A 190 -2.50 -32.52 4.48
CA GLN A 190 -2.85 -33.60 3.56
C GLN A 190 -4.37 -33.57 3.35
N GLY A 191 -4.81 -33.61 2.09
CA GLY A 191 -6.23 -33.54 1.74
C GLY A 191 -6.98 -34.80 2.15
N LEU A 192 -8.20 -34.65 2.69
CA LEU A 192 -9.09 -35.79 2.88
C LEU A 192 -9.53 -36.36 1.51
N PRO A 193 -9.63 -37.69 1.36
CA PRO A 193 -10.20 -38.29 0.16
C PRO A 193 -11.70 -37.93 0.03
N PRO A 194 -12.25 -37.86 -1.19
CA PRO A 194 -13.67 -37.65 -1.39
C PRO A 194 -14.46 -38.83 -0.82
N ARG A 195 -15.61 -38.55 -0.20
CA ARG A 195 -16.57 -39.60 0.20
C ARG A 195 -17.12 -40.26 -1.05
N GLY A 196 -17.11 -41.60 -1.07
CA GLY A 196 -17.69 -42.37 -2.16
C GLY A 196 -19.20 -42.14 -2.29
N THR A 197 -19.69 -42.18 -3.52
CA THR A 197 -21.11 -42.33 -3.83
C THR A 197 -21.59 -43.69 -3.34
N VAL A 198 -22.79 -43.73 -2.75
CA VAL A 198 -23.50 -44.98 -2.42
C VAL A 198 -24.71 -45.05 -3.35
N GLU A 199 -24.73 -46.08 -4.19
CA GLU A 199 -25.89 -46.64 -4.88
C GLU A 199 -25.97 -48.13 -4.52
#